data_AF-A0A7U9ETF0-F1
#
_entry.id   AF-A0A7U9ETF0-F1
#
_cell.length_a   1.000
_cell.length_b   1.000
_cell.length_c   1.000
_cell.angle_alpha   90.00
_cell.angle_beta   90.00
_cell.angle_gamma   90.00
#
_symmetry.space_group_name_H-M   'P 1'
#
loop_
_entity.id
_entity.type
_entity.pdbx_description
1 polymer ?
#
loop_
_entity_poly.entity_id
_entity_poly.type
_entity_poly.pdbx_seq_one_letter_code
_entity_poly.pdbx_strand_id
1 'polypeptide(L)' 'MEHRHLKPFPPGFLWGAASAAYQVEGAWNEDGKGLSVWDVFAKQPGRTFKGTNGISV' A
#
# COMPACT_ATOMS: atom_id res chain seq x y z
N MET A 1 25.50 -2.17 -37.67
CA MET A 1 24.58 -1.80 -36.58
C MET A 1 23.85 -3.06 -36.18
N GLU A 2 23.98 -3.49 -34.92
CA GLU A 2 23.25 -4.65 -34.40
C GLU A 2 21.80 -4.25 -34.13
N HIS A 3 20.85 -4.79 -34.91
CA HIS A 3 19.42 -4.59 -34.67
C HIS A 3 18.92 -5.69 -33.75
N ARG A 4 18.71 -5.37 -32.47
CA ARG A 4 18.15 -6.31 -31.49
C ARG A 4 16.63 -6.39 -31.65
N HIS A 5 16.12 -7.59 -31.94
CA HIS A 5 14.67 -7.87 -31.95
C HIS A 5 14.17 -8.15 -30.53
N LEU A 6 13.18 -7.39 -30.06
CA LEU A 6 12.58 -7.59 -28.74
C LEU A 6 11.46 -8.63 -28.80
N LYS A 7 11.40 -9.52 -27.80
CA LYS A 7 10.30 -10.48 -27.67
C LYS A 7 9.04 -9.78 -27.16
N PRO A 8 7.85 -10.15 -27.67
CA PRO A 8 6.59 -9.66 -27.11
C PRO A 8 6.35 -10.27 -25.72
N PHE A 9 5.51 -9.63 -24.91
CA PHE A 9 4.98 -10.24 -23.69
C PHE A 9 4.19 -11.51 -24.05
N PRO A 10 4.21 -12.55 -23.20
CA PRO A 10 3.51 -13.79 -23.48
C PRO A 10 1.99 -13.57 -23.54
N PRO A 11 1.24 -14.38 -24.31
CA PRO A 11 -0.21 -14.42 -24.19
C PRO A 11 -0.64 -14.71 -22.75
N GLY A 12 -1.64 -13.99 -22.25
CA GLY A 12 -2.10 -14.13 -20.87
C GLY A 12 -1.21 -13.45 -19.82
N PHE A 13 -0.29 -12.56 -20.24
CA PHE A 13 0.46 -11.75 -19.28
C PHE A 13 -0.49 -10.90 -18.42
N LEU A 14 -0.39 -11.04 -17.11
CA LEU A 14 -1.24 -10.35 -16.15
C LEU A 14 -0.71 -8.93 -15.89
N TRP A 15 -1.21 -7.99 -16.68
CA TRP A 15 -1.03 -6.57 -16.41
C TRP A 15 -1.91 -6.18 -15.23
N GLY A 16 -1.30 -5.96 -14.07
CA GLY A 16 -2.01 -5.72 -12.82
C GLY A 16 -1.68 -4.37 -12.18
N ALA A 17 -2.48 -4.05 -11.16
CA ALA A 17 -2.23 -3.00 -10.17
C ALA A 17 -2.33 -3.61 -8.77
N ALA A 18 -1.81 -2.91 -7.76
CA ALA A 18 -1.82 -3.38 -6.38
C ALA A 18 -2.00 -2.21 -5.39
N SER A 19 -2.43 -2.55 -4.18
CA SER A 19 -2.53 -1.65 -3.01
C SER A 19 -2.08 -2.40 -1.74
N ALA A 20 -2.05 -1.68 -0.61
CA ALA A 20 -1.80 -2.28 0.71
C ALA A 20 -2.82 -1.76 1.72
N ALA A 21 -3.35 -2.66 2.55
CA ALA A 21 -4.49 -2.42 3.46
C ALA A 21 -4.41 -1.08 4.21
N TYR A 22 -3.39 -0.86 5.05
CA TYR A 22 -3.26 0.35 5.86
C TYR A 22 -3.15 1.65 5.03
N GLN A 23 -2.73 1.57 3.76
CA GLN A 23 -2.62 2.74 2.89
C GLN A 23 -3.96 3.16 2.28
N VAL A 24 -4.96 2.27 2.24
CA VAL A 24 -6.20 2.52 1.48
C VAL A 24 -7.50 2.21 2.21
N GLU A 25 -7.49 1.37 3.24
CA GLU A 25 -8.74 0.90 3.88
C GLU A 25 -9.34 1.92 4.84
N GLY A 26 -8.53 2.56 5.69
CA GLY A 26 -9.07 3.31 6.83
C GLY A 26 -9.74 2.38 7.85
N ALA A 27 -10.93 2.76 8.33
CA ALA A 27 -11.79 1.94 9.21
C ALA A 27 -11.03 1.23 10.35
N TRP A 28 -10.02 1.91 10.92
CA TRP A 28 -8.96 1.27 11.70
C TRP A 28 -9.47 0.59 12.98
N ASN A 29 -10.65 0.99 13.49
CA ASN A 29 -11.30 0.50 14.71
C ASN A 29 -12.79 0.11 14.51
N GLU A 30 -13.23 -0.11 13.27
CA GLU A 30 -14.60 -0.52 12.96
C GLU A 30 -14.76 -2.06 12.99
N ASP A 31 -15.99 -2.54 13.16
CA ASP A 31 -16.40 -3.95 12.99
C ASP A 31 -15.55 -5.01 13.70
N GLY A 32 -14.97 -4.66 14.85
CA GLY A 32 -14.15 -5.57 15.64
C GLY A 32 -12.72 -5.73 15.14
N LYS A 33 -12.26 -4.88 14.21
CA LYS A 33 -10.86 -4.86 13.77
C LYS A 33 -9.91 -4.58 14.95
N GLY A 34 -8.91 -5.45 15.11
CA GLY A 34 -7.82 -5.27 16.06
C GLY A 34 -6.77 -4.26 15.61
N LEU A 35 -5.93 -3.84 16.56
CA LEU A 35 -4.79 -2.96 16.29
C LEU A 35 -3.70 -3.70 15.50
N SER A 36 -3.27 -3.10 14.39
CA SER A 36 -2.02 -3.45 13.75
C SER A 36 -0.84 -2.73 14.40
N VAL A 37 0.39 -3.17 14.13
CA VAL A 37 1.60 -2.46 14.57
C VAL A 37 1.69 -1.04 13.99
N TRP A 38 1.15 -0.83 12.78
CA TRP A 38 1.13 0.50 12.14
C TRP A 38 0.17 1.46 12.83
N ASP A 39 -0.95 0.97 13.35
CA ASP A 39 -1.90 1.77 14.13
C ASP A 39 -1.25 2.34 15.39
N VAL A 40 -0.36 1.58 16.02
CA VAL A 40 0.39 2.00 17.22
C VAL A 40 1.57 2.89 16.85
N PHE A 41 2.32 2.52 15.80
CA PHE A 41 3.53 3.23 15.39
C PHE A 41 3.25 4.64 14.86
N ALA A 42 2.25 4.79 13.99
CA ALA A 42 1.98 6.07 13.33
C ALA A 42 1.43 7.15 14.28
N LYS A 43 0.93 6.75 15.46
CA LYS A 43 0.50 7.67 16.53
C LYS A 43 1.65 8.25 17.36
N GLN A 44 2.87 7.70 17.23
CA GLN A 44 4.01 8.20 17.98
C GLN A 44 4.41 9.61 17.47
N PRO A 45 4.60 10.60 18.36
CA PRO A 45 4.97 11.96 17.95
C PRO A 45 6.23 11.99 17.07
N GLY A 46 6.16 12.71 15.95
CA GLY A 46 7.28 12.88 15.01
C GLY A 46 7.59 11.65 14.15
N ARG A 47 6.80 10.57 14.22
CA ARG A 47 7.07 9.33 13.47
C ARG A 47 6.64 9.38 12.01
N THR A 48 5.62 10.19 11.71
CA THR A 48 5.12 10.42 10.36
C THR A 48 5.06 11.91 10.06
N PHE A 49 5.14 12.28 8.79
CA PHE A 49 5.08 13.67 8.35
C PHE A 49 3.77 14.30 8.78
N LYS A 50 3.81 15.42 9.50
CA LYS A 50 2.63 16.12 10.05
C LYS A 50 1.70 15.21 10.88
N GLY A 51 2.19 14.08 11.41
CA GLY A 51 1.37 13.13 12.16
C GLY A 51 0.36 12.35 11.32
N THR A 52 0.53 12.27 9.99
CA THR A 52 -0.36 11.51 9.11
C THR A 52 -0.37 10.02 9.46
N ASN A 53 -1.54 9.40 9.36
CA ASN A 53 -1.77 8.00 9.71
C ASN A 53 -3.01 7.48 8.95
N GLY A 54 -3.30 6.18 9.03
CA GLY A 54 -4.50 5.55 8.47
C GLY A 54 -5.67 5.48 9.46
N ILE A 55 -5.65 6.33 10.48
CA ILE A 55 -6.53 6.28 11.67
C ILE A 55 -7.50 7.46 11.66
N SER A 56 -6.99 8.64 11.27
CA SER A 56 -7.76 9.85 11.04
C SER A 56 -8.26 9.87 9.60
N VAL A 57 -9.55 9.57 9.42
CA VAL A 57 -10.32 10.02 8.25
C VAL A 57 -10.89 11.40 8.49
#